data_AF-A0A973EPP1-F1
#
_entry.id   AF-A0A973EPP1-F1
#
_cell.length_a   1.000
_cell.length_b   1.000
_cell.length_c   1.000
_cell.angle_alpha   90.00
_cell.angle_beta   90.00
_cell.angle_gamma   90.00
#
_symmetry.space_group_name_H-M   'P 1'
#
loop_
_entity.id
_entity.type
_entity.pdbx_description
1 polymer ?
#
loop_
_entity_poly.entity_id
_entity_poly.type
_entity_poly.pdbx_seq_one_letter_code
_entity_poly.pdbx_strand_id
1 'polypeptide(L)'
;MPDEELERFEKINLSEFAASRGYALDRRESSRNSAVMRHPNGDKIIIARNEASGDWMYFSARDDRDNGTILDFVQHLDGVSLGRVRQILRSWLGSPHQLCMFVKDLEPVSRDRAAVVAVWERSKNCFSLPYLTNRGLGPDVLLHPRFSGRVRVYHLKDEDGEVLFYNNVAFPTMTRAGCAGLRSKTRDLPALLRAASRACGLATPCRPTGNLSLWKAALTP
;
A
#
# COMPACT_ATOMS: atom_id res chain seq x y z
N MET A 1 -15.06 -30.87 -5.98
CA MET A 1 -15.41 -30.03 -4.82
C MET A 1 -15.37 -28.57 -5.26
N PRO A 2 -16.36 -27.72 -4.95
CA PRO A 2 -16.37 -26.30 -5.37
C PRO A 2 -15.23 -25.46 -4.76
N ASP A 3 -14.61 -25.92 -3.67
CA ASP A 3 -13.51 -25.22 -2.98
C ASP A 3 -12.18 -25.36 -3.74
N GLU A 4 -11.90 -26.51 -4.35
CA GLU A 4 -10.67 -26.71 -5.14
C GLU A 4 -10.58 -25.76 -6.35
N GLU A 5 -11.71 -25.37 -6.93
CA GLU A 5 -11.74 -24.42 -8.04
C GLU A 5 -11.33 -23.01 -7.56
N LEU A 6 -11.85 -22.58 -6.41
CA LEU A 6 -11.51 -21.29 -5.81
C LEU A 6 -10.03 -21.24 -5.43
N GLU A 7 -9.51 -22.29 -4.79
CA GLU A 7 -8.09 -22.39 -4.44
C GLU A 7 -7.18 -22.30 -5.68
N ARG A 8 -7.59 -22.90 -6.81
CA ARG A 8 -6.84 -22.77 -8.08
C ARG A 8 -6.85 -21.34 -8.60
N PHE A 9 -7.96 -20.62 -8.46
CA PHE A 9 -8.03 -19.23 -8.89
C PHE A 9 -7.13 -18.34 -8.05
N GLU A 10 -7.01 -18.56 -6.74
CA GLU A 10 -6.11 -17.78 -5.88
C GLU A 10 -4.63 -17.91 -6.26
N LYS A 11 -4.25 -18.99 -6.96
CA LYS A 11 -2.89 -19.18 -7.51
C LYS A 11 -2.64 -18.43 -8.82
N ILE A 12 -3.66 -17.87 -9.47
CA ILE A 12 -3.50 -17.06 -10.68
C ILE A 12 -2.67 -15.82 -10.35
N ASN A 13 -1.69 -15.51 -11.20
CA ASN A 13 -0.89 -14.31 -11.05
C ASN A 13 -1.76 -13.07 -11.27
N LEU A 14 -2.05 -12.35 -10.19
CA LEU A 14 -2.92 -11.17 -10.22
C LEU A 14 -2.33 -10.06 -11.10
N SER A 15 -0.99 -9.91 -11.13
CA SER A 15 -0.35 -8.91 -12.00
C SER A 15 -0.50 -9.24 -13.49
N GLU A 16 -0.51 -10.53 -13.81
CA GLU A 16 -0.75 -11.03 -15.16
C GLU A 16 -2.19 -10.77 -15.59
N PHE A 17 -3.14 -11.09 -14.71
CA PHE A 17 -4.55 -10.81 -14.95
C PHE A 17 -4.81 -9.29 -15.06
N ALA A 18 -4.24 -8.47 -14.19
CA ALA A 18 -4.36 -7.02 -14.24
C ALA A 18 -3.79 -6.45 -15.56
N ALA A 19 -2.64 -6.96 -16.02
CA ALA A 19 -2.08 -6.58 -17.32
C ALA A 19 -3.05 -6.88 -18.48
N SER A 20 -3.77 -8.01 -18.42
CA SER A 20 -4.79 -8.36 -19.43
C SER A 20 -5.98 -7.40 -19.45
N ARG A 21 -6.23 -6.71 -18.33
CA ARG A 21 -7.25 -5.67 -18.17
C ARG A 21 -6.73 -4.26 -18.46
N GLY A 22 -5.52 -4.12 -18.98
CA GLY A 22 -4.95 -2.84 -19.40
C GLY A 22 -4.16 -2.09 -18.32
N TYR A 23 -3.89 -2.72 -17.17
CA TYR A 23 -2.97 -2.15 -16.19
C TYR A 23 -1.52 -2.26 -16.67
N ALA A 24 -0.76 -1.18 -16.54
CA ALA A 24 0.65 -1.12 -16.87
C ALA A 24 1.50 -1.11 -15.59
N LEU A 25 2.60 -1.88 -15.60
CA LEU A 25 3.54 -1.95 -14.48
C LEU A 25 4.35 -0.64 -14.33
N ASP A 26 4.28 -0.04 -13.14
CA ASP A 26 5.13 1.07 -12.74
C ASP A 26 6.41 0.54 -12.07
N ARG A 27 7.47 0.35 -12.87
CA ARG A 27 8.75 -0.15 -12.38
C ARG A 27 9.46 0.77 -11.38
N ARG A 28 9.12 2.07 -11.36
CA ARG A 28 9.77 3.02 -10.45
C ARG A 28 9.23 2.92 -9.03
N GLU A 29 7.95 2.63 -8.90
CA GLU A 29 7.27 2.45 -7.61
C GLU A 29 7.17 0.98 -7.17
N SER A 30 7.40 0.04 -8.10
CA SER A 30 7.49 -1.39 -7.78
C SER A 30 8.77 -1.73 -7.01
N SER A 31 8.67 -2.73 -6.14
CA SER A 31 9.76 -3.29 -5.34
C SER A 31 9.86 -4.81 -5.57
N ARG A 32 10.81 -5.48 -4.90
CA ARG A 32 10.93 -6.95 -4.95
C ARG A 32 9.73 -7.67 -4.34
N ASN A 33 9.03 -6.98 -3.44
CA ASN A 33 7.95 -7.55 -2.63
C ASN A 33 6.56 -7.06 -3.06
N SER A 34 6.51 -6.02 -3.89
CA SER A 34 5.25 -5.42 -4.34
C SER A 34 5.37 -4.91 -5.77
N ALA A 35 4.38 -5.22 -6.61
CA ALA A 35 4.24 -4.64 -7.94
C ALA A 35 3.22 -3.50 -7.87
N VAL A 36 3.59 -2.31 -8.34
CA VAL A 36 2.66 -1.19 -8.49
C VAL A 36 2.21 -1.14 -9.94
N MET A 37 0.91 -1.19 -10.19
CA MET A 37 0.34 -1.11 -11.54
C MET A 37 -0.66 0.04 -11.65
N ARG A 38 -0.70 0.67 -12.81
CA ARG A 38 -1.54 1.84 -13.10
C ARG A 38 -2.39 1.59 -14.34
N HIS A 39 -3.65 1.99 -14.29
CA HIS A 39 -4.55 1.94 -15.44
C HIS A 39 -4.74 3.36 -16.02
N PRO A 40 -4.96 3.52 -17.34
CA PRO A 40 -5.16 4.82 -17.98
C PRO A 40 -6.35 5.66 -17.45
N ASN A 41 -7.35 5.01 -16.83
CA ASN A 41 -8.43 5.70 -16.09
C ASN A 41 -7.94 6.38 -14.78
N GLY A 42 -6.65 6.26 -14.48
CA GLY A 42 -5.98 6.80 -13.31
C GLY A 42 -5.92 5.85 -12.12
N ASP A 43 -6.57 4.67 -12.18
CA ASP A 43 -6.52 3.72 -11.10
C ASP A 43 -5.10 3.22 -10.83
N LYS A 44 -4.78 2.98 -9.55
CA LYS A 44 -3.45 2.57 -9.09
C LYS A 44 -3.65 1.45 -8.08
N ILE A 45 -3.10 0.28 -8.38
CA ILE A 45 -3.15 -0.91 -7.53
C ILE A 45 -1.74 -1.32 -7.11
N ILE A 46 -1.63 -1.85 -5.89
CA ILE A 46 -0.43 -2.46 -5.36
C ILE A 46 -0.71 -3.95 -5.21
N ILE A 47 0.12 -4.78 -5.81
CA ILE A 47 0.02 -6.23 -5.80
C ILE A 47 1.16 -6.78 -4.96
N ALA A 48 0.86 -7.72 -4.06
CA ALA A 48 1.83 -8.38 -3.21
C ALA A 48 1.51 -9.88 -3.15
N ARG A 49 2.45 -10.66 -2.62
CA ARG A 49 2.28 -12.09 -2.40
C ARG A 49 2.31 -12.38 -0.90
N ASN A 50 1.32 -13.12 -0.40
CA ASN A 50 1.22 -13.46 1.00
C ASN A 50 2.28 -14.51 1.39
N GLU A 51 3.07 -14.25 2.42
CA GLU A 51 4.09 -15.18 2.93
C GLU A 51 3.50 -16.46 3.53
N ALA A 52 2.33 -16.40 4.16
CA ALA A 52 1.73 -17.55 4.85
C ALA A 52 1.09 -18.56 3.88
N SER A 53 0.39 -18.08 2.86
CA SER A 53 -0.38 -18.92 1.93
C SER A 53 0.19 -18.95 0.50
N GLY A 54 1.09 -18.03 0.17
CA GLY A 54 1.65 -17.87 -1.16
C GLY A 54 0.68 -17.25 -2.18
N ASP A 55 -0.49 -16.79 -1.74
CA ASP A 55 -1.53 -16.25 -2.61
C ASP A 55 -1.24 -14.82 -3.02
N TRP A 56 -1.83 -14.43 -4.15
CA TRP A 56 -1.75 -13.07 -4.64
C TRP A 56 -2.83 -12.22 -4.00
N MET A 57 -2.41 -11.03 -3.55
CA MET A 57 -3.32 -10.04 -2.99
C MET A 57 -3.05 -8.67 -3.58
N TYR A 58 -4.08 -7.85 -3.63
CA TYR A 58 -4.00 -6.49 -4.13
C TYR A 58 -4.60 -5.49 -3.15
N PHE A 59 -4.17 -4.25 -3.29
CA PHE A 59 -4.68 -3.09 -2.57
C PHE A 59 -4.82 -1.94 -3.55
N SER A 60 -6.01 -1.35 -3.62
CA SER A 60 -6.20 -0.10 -4.33
C SER A 60 -5.53 1.05 -3.57
N ALA A 61 -4.86 1.92 -4.30
CA ALA A 61 -4.30 3.15 -3.75
C ALA A 61 -5.36 4.27 -3.62
N ARG A 62 -6.58 4.05 -4.09
CA ARG A 62 -7.64 5.06 -4.13
C ARG A 62 -8.76 4.78 -3.13
N ASP A 63 -9.10 3.50 -2.98
CA ASP A 63 -10.16 3.06 -2.08
C ASP A 63 -9.63 2.00 -1.11
N ASP A 64 -9.83 2.25 0.18
CA ASP A 64 -9.36 1.36 1.24
C ASP A 64 -10.19 0.09 1.33
N ARG A 65 -11.41 0.09 0.77
CA ARG A 65 -12.30 -1.08 0.70
C ARG A 65 -12.02 -1.96 -0.50
N ASP A 66 -11.37 -1.42 -1.53
CA ASP A 66 -11.00 -2.13 -2.74
C ASP A 66 -9.65 -2.83 -2.54
N ASN A 67 -9.69 -3.96 -1.85
CA ASN A 67 -8.54 -4.82 -1.60
C ASN A 67 -9.00 -6.27 -1.47
N GLY A 68 -8.07 -7.21 -1.67
CA GLY A 68 -8.38 -8.63 -1.53
C GLY A 68 -7.55 -9.52 -2.44
N THR A 69 -8.15 -10.62 -2.87
CA THR A 69 -7.59 -11.62 -3.79
C THR A 69 -7.95 -11.28 -5.24
N ILE A 70 -7.58 -12.15 -6.18
CA ILE A 70 -8.00 -12.00 -7.58
C ILE A 70 -9.54 -12.07 -7.74
N LEU A 71 -10.23 -12.81 -6.88
CA LEU A 71 -11.69 -12.93 -6.93
C LEU A 71 -12.33 -11.58 -6.60
N ASP A 72 -11.87 -10.95 -5.52
CA ASP A 72 -12.30 -9.63 -5.09
C ASP A 72 -11.95 -8.58 -6.16
N PHE A 73 -10.76 -8.69 -6.75
CA PHE A 73 -10.32 -7.80 -7.83
C PHE A 73 -11.27 -7.83 -9.02
N VAL A 74 -11.62 -9.02 -9.53
CA VAL A 74 -12.56 -9.16 -10.66
C VAL A 74 -13.94 -8.67 -10.27
N GLN A 75 -14.38 -8.98 -9.04
CA GLN A 75 -15.69 -8.57 -8.53
C GLN A 75 -15.82 -7.04 -8.45
N HIS A 76 -14.81 -6.35 -7.91
CA HIS A 76 -14.80 -4.89 -7.83
C HIS A 76 -14.63 -4.24 -9.20
N LEU A 77 -13.77 -4.79 -10.05
CA LEU A 77 -13.50 -4.24 -11.38
C LEU A 77 -14.72 -4.30 -12.31
N ASP A 78 -15.41 -5.46 -12.35
CA ASP A 78 -16.53 -5.68 -13.26
C ASP A 78 -17.91 -5.49 -12.58
N GLY A 79 -17.96 -5.35 -11.25
CA GLY A 79 -19.20 -5.19 -10.48
C GLY A 79 -20.10 -6.44 -10.51
N VAL A 80 -19.51 -7.63 -10.58
CA VAL A 80 -20.23 -8.89 -10.87
C VAL A 80 -20.32 -9.85 -9.67
N SER A 81 -21.28 -10.76 -9.72
CA SER A 81 -21.42 -11.83 -8.71
C SER A 81 -20.29 -12.86 -8.81
N LEU A 82 -20.01 -13.58 -7.71
CA LEU A 82 -18.97 -14.62 -7.66
C LEU A 82 -19.14 -15.68 -8.76
N GLY A 83 -20.38 -16.06 -9.07
CA GLY A 83 -20.66 -17.01 -10.15
C GLY A 83 -20.16 -16.52 -11.52
N ARG A 84 -20.27 -15.21 -11.78
CA ARG A 84 -19.76 -14.59 -13.00
C ARG A 84 -18.24 -14.41 -12.96
N VAL A 85 -17.66 -14.09 -11.81
CA VAL A 85 -16.19 -14.07 -11.60
C VAL A 85 -15.59 -15.42 -12.02
N ARG A 86 -16.17 -16.54 -11.57
CA ARG A 86 -15.69 -17.89 -11.95
C ARG A 86 -15.71 -18.08 -13.47
N GLN A 87 -16.78 -17.68 -14.15
CA GLN A 87 -16.86 -17.79 -15.61
C GLN A 87 -15.78 -16.97 -16.32
N ILE A 88 -15.52 -15.74 -15.85
CA ILE A 88 -14.48 -14.86 -16.38
C ILE A 88 -13.10 -15.51 -16.22
N LEU A 89 -12.77 -15.97 -15.01
CA LEU A 89 -11.46 -16.57 -14.72
C LEU A 89 -11.26 -17.88 -15.49
N ARG A 90 -12.29 -18.73 -15.64
CA ARG A 90 -12.21 -19.93 -16.49
C ARG A 90 -11.92 -19.58 -17.95
N SER A 91 -12.64 -18.61 -18.50
CA SER A 91 -12.46 -18.18 -19.89
C SER A 91 -11.06 -17.62 -20.11
N TRP A 92 -10.53 -16.91 -19.11
CA TRP A 92 -9.19 -16.35 -19.13
C TRP A 92 -8.12 -17.45 -19.09
N LEU A 93 -8.23 -18.44 -18.19
CA LEU A 93 -7.28 -19.56 -18.14
C LEU A 93 -7.24 -20.37 -19.44
N GLY A 94 -8.34 -20.43 -20.19
CA GLY A 94 -8.43 -21.16 -21.45
C GLY A 94 -7.94 -20.40 -22.69
N SER A 95 -7.57 -19.12 -22.56
CA SER A 95 -7.24 -18.27 -23.71
C SER A 95 -5.76 -17.83 -23.70
N PRO A 96 -5.07 -17.83 -24.85
CA PRO A 96 -3.74 -17.25 -24.94
C PRO A 96 -3.81 -15.73 -24.89
N HIS A 97 -3.02 -15.10 -24.02
CA HIS A 97 -2.96 -13.65 -23.85
C HIS A 97 -1.56 -13.12 -24.19
N GLN A 98 -1.48 -12.10 -25.06
CA GLN A 98 -0.27 -11.31 -25.24
C GLN A 98 -0.29 -10.15 -24.27
N LEU A 99 0.58 -10.18 -23.26
CA LEU A 99 0.59 -9.21 -22.17
C LEU A 99 1.81 -8.30 -22.28
N CYS A 100 1.57 -7.00 -22.18
CA CYS A 100 2.58 -6.01 -22.49
C CYS A 100 3.71 -6.02 -21.46
N MET A 101 3.44 -6.09 -20.14
CA MET A 101 4.39 -6.37 -19.07
C MET A 101 3.67 -6.72 -17.76
N PHE A 102 4.09 -7.78 -17.08
CA PHE A 102 3.63 -8.18 -15.74
C PHE A 102 4.79 -8.69 -14.88
N VAL A 103 4.55 -8.92 -13.58
CA VAL A 103 5.58 -9.43 -12.65
C VAL A 103 5.36 -10.92 -12.40
N LYS A 104 6.32 -11.75 -12.81
CA LYS A 104 6.22 -13.21 -12.62
C LYS A 104 6.40 -13.60 -11.16
N ASP A 105 7.41 -13.01 -10.51
CA ASP A 105 7.81 -13.38 -9.16
C ASP A 105 7.87 -12.14 -8.25
N LEU A 106 7.12 -12.19 -7.16
CA LEU A 106 7.26 -11.30 -6.02
C LEU A 106 7.76 -12.11 -4.82
N GLU A 107 8.71 -11.56 -4.09
CA GLU A 107 9.15 -12.10 -2.81
C GLU A 107 7.98 -11.99 -1.81
N PRO A 108 7.53 -13.11 -1.22
CA PRO A 108 6.39 -13.10 -0.32
C PRO A 108 6.63 -12.16 0.88
N VAL A 109 5.56 -11.53 1.34
CA VAL A 109 5.56 -10.64 2.50
C VAL A 109 4.42 -10.95 3.43
N SER A 110 4.64 -10.68 4.72
CA SER A 110 3.56 -10.69 5.68
C SER A 110 2.46 -9.68 5.28
N ARG A 111 1.21 -10.02 5.61
CA ARG A 111 0.04 -9.19 5.31
C ARG A 111 0.19 -7.77 5.89
N ASP A 112 0.72 -7.66 7.11
CA ASP A 112 0.97 -6.37 7.76
C ASP A 112 1.96 -5.51 6.99
N ARG A 113 3.03 -6.10 6.45
CA ARG A 113 4.00 -5.39 5.62
C ARG A 113 3.39 -4.90 4.32
N ALA A 114 2.57 -5.73 3.67
CA ALA A 114 1.89 -5.31 2.46
C ALA A 114 0.88 -4.18 2.72
N ALA A 115 0.16 -4.23 3.84
CA ALA A 115 -0.72 -3.13 4.27
C ALA A 115 0.07 -1.84 4.52
N VAL A 116 1.24 -1.93 5.14
CA VAL A 116 2.17 -0.79 5.32
C VAL A 116 2.62 -0.22 3.98
N VAL A 117 3.00 -1.08 3.02
CA VAL A 117 3.38 -0.65 1.67
C VAL A 117 2.20 0.02 0.97
N ALA A 118 0.99 -0.52 1.08
CA ALA A 118 -0.22 0.08 0.52
C ALA A 118 -0.48 1.48 1.11
N VAL A 119 -0.43 1.64 2.44
CA VAL A 119 -0.56 2.96 3.09
C VAL A 119 0.52 3.92 2.59
N TRP A 120 1.77 3.46 2.48
CA TRP A 120 2.86 4.29 1.97
C TRP A 120 2.60 4.75 0.53
N GLU A 121 2.18 3.85 -0.35
CA GLU A 121 1.90 4.14 -1.77
C GLU A 121 0.67 5.01 -2.02
N ARG A 122 -0.26 5.04 -1.07
CA ARG A 122 -1.39 6.00 -1.01
C ARG A 122 -0.97 7.39 -0.54
N SER A 123 0.06 7.45 0.30
CA SER A 123 0.43 8.69 0.98
C SER A 123 0.98 9.70 -0.04
N LYS A 124 0.60 10.97 0.12
CA LYS A 124 1.03 12.04 -0.78
C LYS A 124 2.37 12.61 -0.33
N ASN A 125 3.25 12.92 -1.28
CA ASN A 125 4.48 13.63 -0.95
C ASN A 125 4.15 14.97 -0.27
N CYS A 126 4.87 15.26 0.80
CA CYS A 126 4.70 16.48 1.56
C CYS A 126 5.94 17.35 1.45
N PHE A 127 5.75 18.55 0.94
CA PHE A 127 6.81 19.55 0.77
C PHE A 127 6.70 20.69 1.79
N SER A 128 5.55 20.86 2.43
CA SER A 128 5.38 21.79 3.54
C SER A 128 4.20 21.37 4.42
N LEU A 129 4.40 21.40 5.73
CA LEU A 129 3.34 21.20 6.74
C LEU A 129 3.63 22.15 7.90
N PRO A 130 2.67 22.98 8.34
CA PRO A 130 2.89 23.95 9.41
C PRO A 130 3.49 23.34 10.69
N TYR A 131 3.06 22.12 11.04
CA TYR A 131 3.60 21.40 12.18
C TYR A 131 5.07 20.98 12.03
N LEU A 132 5.50 20.58 10.83
CA LEU A 132 6.89 20.22 10.56
C LEU A 132 7.76 21.47 10.48
N THR A 133 7.27 22.52 9.82
CA THR A 133 7.94 23.81 9.72
C THR A 133 8.18 24.43 11.09
N ASN A 134 7.19 24.41 11.99
CA ASN A 134 7.33 24.86 13.38
C ASN A 134 8.33 24.03 14.20
N ARG A 135 8.70 22.83 13.74
CA ARG A 135 9.71 21.97 14.35
C ARG A 135 11.09 22.09 13.67
N GLY A 136 11.27 23.05 12.77
CA GLY A 136 12.51 23.26 12.02
C GLY A 136 12.70 22.29 10.85
N LEU A 137 11.64 21.58 10.45
CA LEU A 137 11.61 20.77 9.22
C LEU A 137 10.84 21.55 8.15
N GLY A 138 11.49 22.59 7.64
CA GLY A 138 10.95 23.45 6.60
C GLY A 138 10.99 22.81 5.20
N PRO A 139 10.45 23.50 4.18
CA PRO A 139 10.46 23.03 2.80
C PRO A 139 11.87 22.75 2.27
N ASP A 140 12.86 23.52 2.72
CA ASP A 140 14.29 23.36 2.44
C ASP A 140 14.81 21.97 2.83
N VAL A 141 14.43 21.47 4.01
CA VAL A 141 14.82 20.15 4.48
C VAL A 141 14.06 19.05 3.75
N LEU A 142 12.76 19.25 3.50
CA LEU A 142 11.90 18.25 2.84
C LEU A 142 12.21 18.09 1.34
N LEU A 143 12.64 19.17 0.67
CA LEU A 143 13.06 19.15 -0.73
C LEU A 143 14.49 18.65 -0.93
N HIS A 144 15.30 18.60 0.13
CA HIS A 144 16.67 18.11 0.05
C HIS A 144 16.70 16.68 -0.53
N PRO A 145 17.62 16.33 -1.45
CA PRO A 145 17.64 15.03 -2.13
C PRO A 145 17.64 13.80 -1.20
N ARG A 146 18.21 13.95 0.00
CA ARG A 146 18.22 12.89 1.03
C ARG A 146 16.83 12.61 1.65
N PHE A 147 15.92 13.58 1.63
CA PHE A 147 14.60 13.51 2.27
C PHE A 147 13.42 13.63 1.29
N SER A 148 13.66 14.14 0.08
CA SER A 148 12.66 14.25 -0.97
C SER A 148 12.02 12.90 -1.28
N GLY A 149 10.69 12.86 -1.28
CA GLY A 149 9.90 11.64 -1.47
C GLY A 149 9.92 10.65 -0.29
N ARG A 150 10.64 10.95 0.80
CA ARG A 150 10.72 10.11 2.02
C ARG A 150 9.85 10.59 3.17
N VAL A 151 9.15 11.71 3.01
CA VAL A 151 8.14 12.17 3.95
C VAL A 151 6.84 12.28 3.20
N ARG A 152 5.85 11.47 3.60
CA ARG A 152 4.53 11.47 2.99
C ARG A 152 3.46 11.75 4.03
N VAL A 153 2.29 12.18 3.56
CA VAL A 153 1.15 12.55 4.39
C VAL A 153 -0.07 11.76 3.95
N TYR A 154 -0.83 11.30 4.93
CA TYR A 154 -2.06 10.53 4.71
C TYR A 154 -3.15 10.92 5.70
N HIS A 155 -4.39 10.57 5.35
CA HIS A 155 -5.54 10.66 6.23
C HIS A 155 -5.78 9.27 6.83
N LEU A 156 -5.90 9.17 8.15
CA LEU A 156 -6.35 7.91 8.77
C LEU A 156 -7.87 7.87 8.67
N LYS A 157 -8.41 6.80 8.13
CA LYS A 157 -9.84 6.53 8.04
C LYS A 157 -10.22 5.33 8.92
N ASP A 158 -11.48 5.25 9.33
CA ASP A 158 -12.05 4.03 9.92
C ASP A 158 -12.51 3.04 8.84
N GLU A 159 -13.08 1.91 9.27
CA GLU A 159 -13.64 0.88 8.39
C GLU A 159 -14.82 1.41 7.55
N ASP A 160 -15.52 2.41 8.06
CA ASP A 160 -16.62 3.09 7.39
C ASP A 160 -16.15 4.12 6.34
N GLY A 161 -14.83 4.36 6.26
CA GLY A 161 -14.20 5.30 5.34
C GLY A 161 -14.19 6.75 5.85
N GLU A 162 -14.68 6.98 7.06
CA GLU A 162 -14.71 8.28 7.71
C GLU A 162 -13.32 8.66 8.20
N VAL A 163 -12.91 9.90 7.93
CA VAL A 163 -11.57 10.36 8.28
C VAL A 163 -11.47 10.60 9.79
N LEU A 164 -10.84 9.66 10.48
CA LEU A 164 -10.49 9.78 11.89
C LEU A 164 -9.45 10.87 12.15
N PHE A 165 -8.43 10.97 11.29
CA PHE A 165 -7.35 11.96 11.46
C PHE A 165 -6.82 12.49 10.13
N TYR A 166 -6.69 13.82 10.05
CA TYR A 166 -6.13 14.51 8.90
C TYR A 166 -4.63 14.73 9.03
N ASN A 167 -3.93 14.67 7.89
CA ASN A 167 -2.54 15.10 7.77
C ASN A 167 -1.55 14.37 8.68
N ASN A 168 -1.71 13.05 8.82
CA ASN A 168 -0.73 12.22 9.52
C ASN A 168 0.56 12.17 8.71
N VAL A 169 1.69 12.40 9.38
CA VAL A 169 3.00 12.33 8.74
C VAL A 169 3.53 10.91 8.86
N ALA A 170 3.78 10.30 7.71
CA ALA A 170 4.37 8.98 7.56
C ALA A 170 5.88 9.12 7.28
N PHE A 171 6.69 8.51 8.15
CA PHE A 171 8.11 8.30 7.93
C PHE A 171 8.36 6.82 7.64
N PRO A 172 8.89 6.48 6.47
CA PRO A 172 9.13 5.11 6.08
C PRO A 172 10.41 4.58 6.75
N THR A 173 10.38 3.32 7.16
CA THR A 173 11.57 2.56 7.52
C THR A 173 11.96 1.73 6.31
N MET A 174 13.00 2.15 5.58
CA MET A 174 13.49 1.41 4.42
C MET A 174 14.43 0.28 4.83
N THR A 175 14.24 -0.88 4.21
CA THR A 175 15.22 -1.97 4.16
C THR A 175 15.68 -2.16 2.71
N ARG A 176 16.64 -3.06 2.49
CA ARG A 176 17.12 -3.41 1.15
C ARG A 176 16.01 -4.00 0.24
N ALA A 177 14.89 -4.40 0.82
CA ALA A 177 13.74 -4.99 0.13
C ALA A 177 12.61 -3.96 -0.15
N GLY A 178 12.65 -2.77 0.44
CA GLY A 178 11.62 -1.73 0.27
C GLY A 178 11.18 -1.11 1.60
N CYS A 179 9.97 -0.54 1.64
CA CYS A 179 9.39 0.02 2.87
C CYS A 179 8.97 -1.13 3.81
N ALA A 180 9.70 -1.32 4.91
CA ALA A 180 9.46 -2.40 5.88
C ALA A 180 8.54 -1.99 7.04
N GLY A 181 8.30 -0.68 7.21
CA GLY A 181 7.55 -0.15 8.33
C GLY A 181 7.21 1.33 8.13
N LEU A 182 6.18 1.78 8.83
CA LEU A 182 5.75 3.17 8.86
C LEU A 182 5.80 3.68 10.29
N ARG A 183 6.55 4.76 10.51
CA ARG A 183 6.48 5.55 11.73
C ARG A 183 5.56 6.73 11.49
N SER A 184 4.36 6.66 12.03
CA SER A 184 3.37 7.74 11.94
C SER A 184 3.51 8.72 13.09
N LYS A 185 3.36 10.02 12.80
CA LYS A 185 3.31 11.07 13.81
C LYS A 185 2.09 11.96 13.57
N THR A 186 1.19 11.98 14.54
CA THR A 186 -0.05 12.78 14.55
C THR A 186 0.10 13.94 15.52
N ARG A 187 -0.65 15.04 15.29
CA ARG A 187 -0.68 16.19 16.20
C ARG A 187 -1.39 15.86 17.53
N ASP A 188 -2.40 14.99 17.50
CA ASP A 188 -3.26 14.66 18.64
C ASP A 188 -3.12 13.20 19.12
N LEU A 189 -2.01 12.93 19.81
CA LEU A 189 -1.74 11.65 20.47
C LEU A 189 -2.87 11.17 21.42
N PRO A 190 -3.58 12.04 22.17
CA PRO A 190 -4.67 11.63 23.07
C PRO A 190 -5.94 11.16 22.36
N ALA A 191 -6.15 11.57 21.10
CA ALA A 191 -7.28 11.11 20.29
C ALA A 191 -6.95 9.76 19.62
N LEU A 192 -5.69 9.58 19.19
CA LEU A 192 -5.19 8.31 18.65
C LEU A 192 -5.27 7.16 19.67
N LEU A 193 -5.01 7.42 20.95
CA LEU A 193 -5.16 6.41 22.02
C LEU A 193 -6.61 5.99 22.27
N ARG A 194 -7.59 6.86 22.02
CA ARG A 194 -9.03 6.54 22.12
C ARG A 194 -9.52 5.73 20.92
N ALA A 195 -8.95 5.97 19.73
CA ALA A 195 -9.26 5.21 18.52
C ALA A 195 -8.53 3.85 18.46
N ALA A 196 -7.30 3.76 18.96
CA ALA A 196 -6.50 2.53 18.99
C ALA A 196 -7.10 1.43 19.90
N SER A 197 -8.00 1.77 20.84
CA SER A 197 -8.78 0.75 21.57
C SER A 197 -9.92 0.16 20.74
N ARG A 198 -10.23 0.73 19.56
CA ARG A 198 -11.26 0.26 18.63
C ARG A 198 -10.67 -0.33 17.34
N ALA A 199 -9.54 0.20 16.87
CA ALA A 199 -8.83 -0.27 15.69
C ALA A 199 -7.55 -1.02 16.09
N CYS A 200 -7.65 -2.34 16.26
CA CYS A 200 -6.51 -3.20 16.52
C CYS A 200 -5.44 -3.09 15.41
N GLY A 201 -4.18 -2.86 15.80
CA GLY A 201 -3.06 -3.64 15.24
C GLY A 201 -2.01 -2.98 14.34
N LEU A 202 -2.10 -1.72 13.90
CA LEU A 202 -1.15 -1.20 12.88
C LEU A 202 -0.28 0.00 13.28
N ALA A 203 -0.37 0.51 14.50
CA ALA A 203 0.50 1.58 14.96
C ALA A 203 0.95 1.31 16.40
N THR A 204 2.26 1.11 16.61
CA THR A 204 2.82 1.21 17.96
C THR A 204 2.80 2.70 18.35
N PRO A 205 1.96 3.12 19.32
CA PRO A 205 1.93 4.51 19.73
C PRO A 205 3.25 4.84 20.45
N CYS A 206 4.04 5.73 19.86
CA CYS A 206 5.22 6.24 20.55
C CYS A 206 4.79 7.19 21.68
N ARG A 207 5.03 6.78 22.93
CA ARG A 207 5.06 7.71 24.07
C ARG A 207 6.07 8.82 23.78
N PRO A 208 5.75 10.09 24.12
CA PRO A 208 6.66 11.19 23.89
C PRO A 208 7.73 11.18 24.99
N THR A 209 8.76 10.35 24.82
CA THR A 209 9.95 10.42 25.66
C THR A 209 11.19 10.35 24.77
N GLY A 210 11.96 11.43 24.77
CA GLY A 210 13.37 11.41 24.36
C GLY A 210 13.70 12.14 23.06
N ASN A 211 14.21 13.37 23.22
CA ASN A 211 15.19 14.09 22.40
C ASN A 211 15.44 13.67 20.92
N LEU A 212 15.11 14.59 20.01
CA LEU A 212 15.46 14.57 18.58
C LEU A 212 16.89 15.06 18.26
N SER A 213 17.79 15.09 19.25
CA SER A 213 19.18 15.55 19.09
C SER A 213 20.02 14.71 18.12
N LEU A 214 19.55 13.52 17.73
CA LEU A 214 20.25 12.64 16.79
C LEU A 214 20.19 13.08 15.32
N TRP A 215 19.29 13.99 14.94
CA TRP A 215 19.10 14.37 13.53
C TRP A 215 19.90 15.59 13.08
N LYS A 216 20.42 16.39 14.02
CA LYS A 216 21.37 17.48 13.69
C LYS A 216 22.79 16.97 13.42
N ALA A 217 23.14 15.78 13.90
CA ALA A 217 24.49 15.22 13.74
C ALA A 217 24.77 14.66 12.33
N ALA A 218 23.76 14.49 11.48
CA ALA A 218 23.91 13.94 10.13
C ALA A 218 24.00 15.02 9.01
N LEU A 219 24.12 16.30 9.39
CA LEU A 219 24.13 17.47 8.50
C LEU A 219 25.40 18.33 8.59
N THR A 220 26.47 17.83 9.20
CA THR A 220 27.81 18.41 9.04
C THR A 220 28.63 17.52 8.07
N PRO A 221 29.46 18.13 7.20
CA PRO A 221 30.16 17.44 6.12
C PRO A 221 31.04 16.30 6.60
#